data_AF-A0A945GKL0-F1
#
_entry.id   AF-A0A945GKL0-F1
#
_cell.length_a   1.000
_cell.length_b   1.000
_cell.length_c   1.000
_cell.angle_alpha   90.00
_cell.angle_beta   90.00
_cell.angle_gamma   90.00
#
_symmetry.space_group_name_H-M   'P 1'
#
loop_
_entity.id
_entity.type
_entity.pdbx_description
1 polymer ?
#
loop_
_entity_poly.entity_id
_entity_poly.type
_entity_poly.pdbx_seq_one_letter_code
_entity_poly.pdbx_strand_id
1 'polypeptide(L)'
;MARRKQNSIIRPLFLVGGVALLGLLLWWFDAASEDRHWNEFSEAGERALERGNLAYAERMLSESLQYAQGQKDEAKMIASYRLLHRLYKAKGEEARAQQMLERARAVGRED
;
A
#
# COMPACT_ATOMS: atom_id res chain seq x y z
N MET A 1 -17.09 65.09 33.00
CA MET A 1 -18.00 63.97 32.68
C MET A 1 -17.27 63.06 31.69
N ALA A 2 -16.67 61.92 32.06
CA ALA A 2 -17.20 60.64 32.55
C ALA A 2 -17.32 59.55 31.44
N ARG A 3 -16.43 58.53 31.52
CA ARG A 3 -16.54 57.08 31.16
C ARG A 3 -16.93 56.71 29.71
N ARG A 4 -16.45 55.63 29.06
CA ARG A 4 -15.80 54.37 29.47
C ARG A 4 -15.16 53.69 28.23
N LYS A 5 -14.15 52.87 28.51
CA LYS A 5 -13.37 51.92 27.69
C LYS A 5 -14.23 50.87 26.93
N GLN A 6 -13.87 50.50 25.70
CA GLN A 6 -14.19 49.19 25.12
C GLN A 6 -13.18 48.81 24.01
N ASN A 7 -12.22 47.94 24.33
CA ASN A 7 -11.43 47.19 23.34
C ASN A 7 -12.33 46.13 22.70
N SER A 8 -12.31 46.00 21.37
CA SER A 8 -12.78 44.78 20.69
C SER A 8 -11.71 44.28 19.71
N ILE A 9 -11.10 43.17 20.10
CA ILE A 9 -10.19 42.34 19.31
C ILE A 9 -11.04 41.68 18.22
N ILE A 10 -10.82 42.05 16.95
CA ILE A 10 -11.43 41.34 15.80
C ILE A 10 -10.34 40.47 15.16
N ARG A 11 -10.58 39.16 15.23
CA ARG A 11 -9.69 38.04 14.87
C ARG A 11 -9.63 37.83 13.34
N PRO A 12 -8.55 37.26 12.78
CA PRO A 12 -8.37 37.10 11.34
C PRO A 12 -9.15 35.88 10.81
N LEU A 13 -10.04 36.09 9.84
CA LEU A 13 -10.94 35.05 9.28
C LEU A 13 -10.42 34.40 7.97
N PHE A 14 -9.24 34.75 7.46
CA PHE A 14 -8.82 34.33 6.10
C PHE A 14 -7.93 33.07 6.01
N LEU A 15 -7.70 32.32 7.09
CA LEU A 15 -6.76 31.17 7.10
C LEU A 15 -7.40 29.78 6.86
N VAL A 16 -8.74 29.65 6.88
CA VAL A 16 -9.40 28.32 6.90
C VAL A 16 -9.68 27.75 5.50
N GLY A 17 -9.87 28.60 4.47
CA GLY A 17 -10.22 28.14 3.11
C GLY A 17 -9.08 27.45 2.36
N GLY A 18 -7.83 27.90 2.54
CA GLY A 18 -6.66 27.35 1.85
C GLY A 18 -6.30 25.94 2.30
N VAL A 19 -6.43 25.65 3.60
CA VAL A 19 -6.14 24.33 4.19
C VAL A 19 -7.17 23.30 3.75
N ALA A 20 -8.45 23.68 3.61
CA ALA A 20 -9.50 22.79 3.12
C ALA A 20 -9.30 22.40 1.65
N LEU A 21 -8.86 23.34 0.81
CA LEU A 21 -8.59 23.10 -0.62
C LEU A 21 -7.32 22.26 -0.83
N LEU A 22 -6.29 22.49 -0.03
CA LEU A 22 -5.10 21.64 0.02
C LEU A 22 -5.42 20.25 0.56
N GLY A 23 -6.27 20.15 1.58
CA GLY A 23 -6.77 18.87 2.09
C GLY A 23 -7.56 18.10 1.03
N LEU A 24 -8.42 18.78 0.27
CA LEU A 24 -9.15 18.21 -0.86
C LEU A 24 -8.22 17.78 -2.00
N LEU A 25 -7.21 18.58 -2.33
CA LEU A 25 -6.20 18.24 -3.36
C LEU A 25 -5.31 17.08 -2.93
N LEU A 26 -4.89 17.03 -1.66
CA LEU A 26 -4.13 15.91 -1.10
C LEU A 26 -4.97 14.65 -1.00
N TRP A 27 -6.26 14.78 -0.66
CA TRP A 27 -7.22 13.68 -0.68
C TRP A 27 -7.51 13.20 -2.12
N TRP A 28 -7.57 14.10 -3.10
CA TRP A 28 -7.64 13.76 -4.54
C TRP A 28 -6.34 13.15 -5.06
N PHE A 29 -5.19 13.55 -4.52
CA PHE A 29 -3.87 13.06 -4.92
C PHE A 29 -3.64 11.63 -4.41
N ASP A 30 -4.11 11.33 -3.19
CA ASP A 30 -4.14 9.97 -2.63
C ASP A 30 -5.02 9.04 -3.50
N ALA A 31 -6.17 9.54 -3.97
CA ALA A 31 -7.10 8.80 -4.83
C ALA A 31 -6.65 8.58 -6.30
N ALA A 32 -5.48 9.09 -6.72
CA ALA A 32 -5.07 9.11 -8.12
C ALA A 32 -3.84 8.23 -8.47
N SER A 33 -3.29 7.48 -7.52
CA SER A 33 -2.02 6.74 -7.70
C SER A 33 -2.14 5.22 -7.89
N GLU A 34 -3.29 4.71 -8.34
CA GLU A 34 -3.75 3.38 -7.87
C GLU A 34 -3.71 2.19 -8.87
N ASP A 35 -2.79 2.14 -9.85
CA ASP A 35 -2.67 0.92 -10.70
C ASP A 35 -1.25 0.42 -11.00
N ARG A 36 -0.21 1.25 -10.84
CA ARG A 36 1.16 0.88 -11.24
C ARG A 36 1.99 0.18 -10.15
N HIS A 37 1.58 0.27 -8.89
CA HIS A 37 2.43 -0.13 -7.77
C HIS A 37 2.63 -1.65 -7.64
N TRP A 38 1.62 -2.47 -7.98
CA TRP A 38 1.77 -3.93 -7.87
C TRP A 38 2.88 -4.48 -8.78
N ASN A 39 2.87 -4.08 -10.07
CA ASN A 39 3.83 -4.56 -11.07
C ASN A 39 5.26 -4.17 -10.68
N GLU A 40 5.45 -2.96 -10.18
CA GLU A 40 6.77 -2.48 -9.75
C GLU A 40 7.36 -3.37 -8.64
N PHE A 41 6.54 -3.69 -7.63
CA PHE A 41 6.97 -4.55 -6.53
C PHE A 41 7.12 -6.02 -6.94
N SER A 42 6.20 -6.57 -7.72
CA SER A 42 6.28 -7.97 -8.17
C SER A 42 7.50 -8.19 -9.06
N GLU A 43 7.72 -7.31 -10.04
CA GLU A 43 8.89 -7.39 -10.94
C GLU A 43 10.20 -7.17 -10.19
N ALA A 44 10.27 -6.20 -9.26
CA ALA A 44 11.46 -6.00 -8.45
C ALA A 44 11.76 -7.23 -7.58
N GLY A 45 10.71 -7.86 -7.02
CA GLY A 45 10.81 -9.09 -6.25
C GLY A 45 11.31 -10.28 -7.09
N GLU A 46 10.74 -10.47 -8.28
CA GLU A 46 11.16 -11.52 -9.20
C GLU A 46 12.61 -11.34 -9.67
N ARG A 47 12.98 -10.14 -10.12
CA ARG A 47 14.38 -9.85 -10.50
C ARG A 47 15.36 -10.09 -9.36
N ALA A 48 14.96 -9.78 -8.12
CA ALA A 48 15.80 -10.02 -6.96
C ALA A 48 15.91 -11.52 -6.63
N LEU A 49 14.82 -12.28 -6.79
CA LEU A 49 14.80 -13.73 -6.65
C LEU A 49 15.74 -14.38 -7.67
N GLU A 50 15.67 -13.98 -8.94
CA GLU A 50 16.55 -14.45 -10.01
C GLU A 50 18.03 -14.19 -9.71
N ARG A 51 18.34 -13.06 -9.06
CA ARG A 51 19.69 -12.70 -8.61
C ARG A 51 20.10 -13.34 -7.30
N GLY A 52 19.24 -14.15 -6.67
CA GLY A 52 19.49 -14.77 -5.37
C GLY A 52 19.46 -13.81 -4.18
N ASN A 53 19.01 -12.57 -4.35
CA ASN A 53 18.81 -11.63 -3.25
C ASN A 53 17.46 -11.90 -2.56
N LEU A 54 17.41 -13.01 -1.83
CA LEU A 54 16.17 -13.53 -1.26
C LEU A 54 15.53 -12.59 -0.23
N ALA A 55 16.33 -11.87 0.57
CA ALA A 55 15.81 -10.93 1.55
C ALA A 55 15.10 -9.71 0.90
N TYR A 56 15.71 -9.16 -0.15
CA TYR A 56 15.08 -8.08 -0.90
C TYR A 56 13.84 -8.56 -1.66
N ALA A 57 13.91 -9.76 -2.25
CA ALA A 57 12.77 -10.39 -2.90
C ALA A 57 11.58 -10.57 -1.94
N GLU A 58 11.83 -11.04 -0.72
CA GLU A 58 10.81 -11.19 0.33
C GLU A 58 10.10 -9.87 0.64
N ARG A 59 10.89 -8.79 0.79
CA ARG A 59 10.33 -7.47 1.04
C ARG A 59 9.40 -7.04 -0.09
N MET A 60 9.87 -7.10 -1.34
CA MET A 60 9.09 -6.60 -2.48
C MET A 60 7.86 -7.45 -2.78
N LEU A 61 7.96 -8.78 -2.69
CA LEU A 61 6.81 -9.66 -2.89
C LEU A 61 5.78 -9.55 -1.76
N SER A 62 6.20 -9.16 -0.55
CA SER A 62 5.27 -8.87 0.55
C SER A 62 4.52 -7.56 0.31
N GLU A 63 5.19 -6.52 -0.18
CA GLU A 63 4.56 -5.25 -0.58
C GLU A 63 3.56 -5.46 -1.73
N SER A 64 3.92 -6.26 -2.74
CA SER A 64 3.00 -6.59 -3.84
C SER A 64 1.76 -7.33 -3.32
N LEU A 65 1.92 -8.25 -2.37
CA LEU A 65 0.79 -8.94 -1.74
C LEU A 65 -0.09 -7.97 -0.95
N GLN A 66 0.50 -7.09 -0.15
CA GLN A 66 -0.23 -6.12 0.66
C GLN A 66 -1.04 -5.16 -0.23
N TYR A 67 -0.46 -4.71 -1.33
CA TYR A 67 -1.17 -3.92 -2.33
C TYR A 67 -2.37 -4.69 -2.92
N ALA A 68 -2.16 -5.93 -3.34
CA ALA A 68 -3.23 -6.75 -3.90
C ALA A 68 -4.37 -6.98 -2.90
N GLN A 69 -4.05 -7.18 -1.63
CA GLN A 69 -5.03 -7.30 -0.53
C GLN A 69 -5.79 -6.00 -0.29
N GLY A 70 -5.11 -4.85 -0.31
CA GLY A 70 -5.74 -3.53 -0.18
C GLY A 70 -6.76 -3.26 -1.28
N GLN A 71 -6.41 -3.64 -2.51
CA GLN A 71 -7.28 -3.55 -3.69
C GLN A 71 -8.34 -4.64 -3.77
N LYS A 72 -8.27 -5.67 -2.91
CA LYS A 72 -9.09 -6.88 -3.00
C LYS A 72 -9.05 -7.51 -4.40
N ASP A 73 -7.90 -7.42 -5.06
CA ASP A 73 -7.68 -7.96 -6.41
C ASP A 73 -7.19 -9.41 -6.26
N GLU A 74 -8.14 -10.34 -6.38
CA GLU A 74 -7.90 -11.77 -6.18
C GLU A 74 -6.85 -12.33 -7.14
N ALA A 75 -6.84 -11.87 -8.40
CA ALA A 75 -5.86 -12.29 -9.38
C ALA A 75 -4.44 -11.87 -8.98
N LYS A 76 -4.24 -10.62 -8.54
CA LYS A 76 -2.95 -10.13 -8.02
C LYS A 76 -2.57 -10.77 -6.70
N MET A 77 -3.53 -11.12 -5.84
CA MET A 77 -3.28 -11.85 -4.60
C MET A 77 -2.74 -13.25 -4.90
N ILE A 78 -3.41 -13.99 -5.78
CA ILE A 78 -2.98 -15.33 -6.23
C ILE A 78 -1.58 -15.27 -6.83
N ALA A 79 -1.31 -14.30 -7.70
CA ALA A 79 0.01 -14.11 -8.30
C ALA A 79 1.09 -13.84 -7.24
N SER A 80 0.83 -12.93 -6.31
CA SER A 80 1.78 -12.59 -5.23
C SER A 80 2.07 -13.79 -4.32
N TYR A 81 1.05 -14.56 -3.96
CA TYR A 81 1.23 -15.79 -3.18
C TYR A 81 2.06 -16.83 -3.92
N ARG A 82 1.90 -16.98 -5.23
CA ARG A 82 2.72 -17.90 -6.04
C ARG A 82 4.19 -17.44 -6.11
N LEU A 83 4.44 -16.14 -6.17
CA LEU A 83 5.80 -15.61 -6.14
C LEU A 83 6.46 -15.82 -4.76
N LEU A 84 5.73 -15.57 -3.67
CA LEU A 84 6.20 -15.85 -2.31
C LEU A 84 6.43 -17.37 -2.10
N HIS A 85 5.59 -18.23 -2.67
CA HIS A 85 5.85 -19.68 -2.67
C HIS A 85 7.21 -20.01 -3.30
N ARG A 86 7.49 -19.48 -4.50
CA ARG A 86 8.79 -19.69 -5.18
C ARG A 86 9.96 -19.18 -4.35
N LEU A 87 9.81 -18.00 -3.74
CA LEU A 87 10.82 -17.44 -2.84
C LEU A 87 11.09 -18.37 -1.66
N TYR A 88 10.06 -18.82 -0.94
CA TYR A 88 10.25 -19.69 0.21
C TYR A 88 10.82 -21.06 -0.18
N LYS A 89 10.48 -21.58 -1.37
CA LYS A 89 11.17 -22.75 -1.94
C LYS A 89 12.66 -22.49 -2.13
N ALA A 90 13.04 -21.34 -2.69
CA ALA A 90 14.45 -20.96 -2.88
C ALA A 90 15.19 -20.78 -1.54
N LYS A 91 14.50 -20.35 -0.47
CA LYS A 91 15.05 -20.26 0.90
C LYS A 91 15.12 -21.62 1.61
N GLY A 92 14.54 -22.69 1.05
CA GLY A 92 14.41 -23.99 1.73
C GLY A 92 13.33 -24.04 2.82
N GLU A 93 12.47 -23.01 2.90
CA GLU A 93 11.41 -22.86 3.89
C GLU A 93 10.11 -23.55 3.43
N GLU A 94 10.13 -24.88 3.29
CA GLU A 94 9.04 -25.66 2.67
C GLU A 94 7.67 -25.41 3.32
N ALA A 95 7.60 -25.36 4.66
CA ALA A 95 6.34 -25.14 5.38
C ALA A 95 5.70 -23.79 5.01
N ARG A 96 6.49 -22.73 4.91
CA ARG A 96 6.02 -21.41 4.51
C ARG A 96 5.65 -21.36 3.03
N ALA A 97 6.43 -22.04 2.19
CA ALA A 97 6.09 -22.17 0.78
C ALA A 97 4.70 -22.82 0.61
N GLN A 98 4.43 -23.93 1.28
CA GLN A 98 3.12 -24.61 1.21
C GLN A 98 2.00 -23.71 1.73
N GLN A 99 2.22 -23.00 2.84
CA GLN A 99 1.26 -22.03 3.35
C GLN A 99 0.86 -20.98 2.29
N MET A 100 1.81 -20.45 1.52
CA MET A 100 1.50 -19.48 0.46
C MET A 100 0.68 -20.11 -0.67
N LEU A 101 0.99 -21.35 -1.04
CA LEU A 101 0.22 -22.08 -2.06
C LEU A 101 -1.21 -22.37 -1.60
N GLU A 102 -1.39 -22.74 -0.34
CA GLU A 102 -2.71 -22.93 0.26
C GLU A 102 -3.53 -21.65 0.25
N ARG A 103 -2.91 -20.50 0.59
CA ARG A 103 -3.57 -19.20 0.51
C ARG A 103 -3.96 -18.85 -0.93
N ALA A 104 -3.08 -19.07 -1.91
CA ALA A 104 -3.42 -18.86 -3.32
C ALA A 104 -4.63 -19.71 -3.75
N ARG A 105 -4.72 -20.96 -3.28
CA ARG A 105 -5.87 -21.84 -3.54
C ARG A 105 -7.13 -21.46 -2.77
N ALA A 106 -6.99 -20.82 -1.62
CA ALA A 106 -8.14 -20.36 -0.84
C ALA A 106 -8.82 -19.19 -1.56
N VAL A 107 -8.02 -18.21 -2.02
CA VAL A 107 -8.52 -17.06 -2.80
C VAL A 107 -9.23 -17.53 -4.07
N GLY A 108 -8.58 -18.34 -4.92
CA GLY A 108 -9.21 -18.82 -6.16
C GLY A 108 -10.34 -19.84 -5.99
N ARG A 109 -10.81 -20.08 -4.76
CA ARG A 109 -12.03 -20.85 -4.44
C ARG A 109 -13.18 -19.95 -3.96
N GLU A 110 -12.89 -18.67 -3.70
CA GLU A 110 -13.87 -17.66 -3.29
C GLU A 110 -14.50 -16.93 -4.49
N ASP A 111 -13.93 -17.09 -5.70
CA ASP A 111 -14.49 -16.74 -7.02
C ASP A 111 -15.69 -17.63 -7.44
#